data_AF-A0ABD1KNE3-F1
#
_entry.id   AF-A0ABD1KNE3-F1
#
_cell.length_a   1.000
_cell.length_b   1.000
_cell.length_c   1.000
_cell.angle_alpha   90.00
_cell.angle_beta   90.00
_cell.angle_gamma   90.00
#
_symmetry.space_group_name_H-M   'P 1'
#
loop_
_entity.id
_entity.type
_entity.pdbx_description
1 polymer ?
#
loop_
_entity_poly.entity_id
_entity_poly.type
_entity_poly.pdbx_seq_one_letter_code
_entity_poly.pdbx_strand_id
1 'polypeptide(L)'
;MSLNEKLLVTFVVVVTIACVESERLRLATAYWDVTHKAVLLKDGVLEKDGDAYGFFNDSLSTTGWGVLELRAGYGTTKETDDITYFLAGYLEGFLTADQIYDNYNNMYPQLIKDLKTLTLVKDFMNKQDTWTRQQVKLNKDNPFWRHVGFLVAQTDGLQAGVAHWAKTEGRTPLSLFAVQFLNGVGDLLDLIPALVPGAEPSLENYRKPPMGHCSALIKMLPGFENLLFAHSSWYTYAATMRIYKHWDFNVQETSAATGKMSFSSYPGFLVSLDDFYLLGSGLMMTQTTNNVFNASLFSLIKPSTLFAWQRVRLAHAMAHTGEEWAEIFSKFNSGTYNNQYMVVDMSKVTLGKELEDWSLTVVEQIPGLVEYSDQTPALRRGYWPSYNVPFHAEIYARSGYRAMWEKHGEDFSYDLCPRAKIFRRDQGSVTDLDSLKHIMRYNDYKNDPYSMGNPCKTICCRNDLQEKRPSPGGCYDTKVTDFGRARKFIAEALNGPTTQGGLPPFSWDLFNSTAHQGLPRVYNFSFVTMRPVLFMP
;
A
#
# COMPACT_ATOMS: atom_id res chain seq x y z
N MET A 1 22.92 44.60 68.27
CA MET A 1 22.06 45.51 67.50
C MET A 1 22.58 45.51 66.07
N SER A 2 21.74 45.20 65.09
CA SER A 2 21.98 45.20 63.63
C SER A 2 22.90 44.11 63.06
N LEU A 3 22.32 43.19 62.27
CA LEU A 3 22.88 42.83 60.96
C LEU A 3 21.81 42.19 60.04
N ASN A 4 21.43 42.96 59.01
CA ASN A 4 21.03 42.57 57.65
C ASN A 4 20.09 41.36 57.42
N GLU A 5 18.81 41.66 57.15
CA GLU A 5 17.92 40.81 56.38
C GLU A 5 18.25 40.91 54.89
N LYS A 6 18.64 39.79 54.27
CA LYS A 6 18.64 39.62 52.81
C LYS A 6 17.35 38.91 52.42
N LEU A 7 16.50 39.62 51.69
CA LEU A 7 15.30 39.10 51.05
C LEU A 7 15.69 38.15 49.90
N LEU A 8 15.47 36.84 50.06
CA LEU A 8 15.64 35.86 49.00
C LEU A 8 14.29 35.67 48.30
N VAL A 9 14.15 36.24 47.10
CA VAL A 9 12.99 36.01 46.23
C VAL A 9 13.20 34.69 45.48
N THR A 10 12.50 33.65 45.91
CA THR A 10 12.49 32.35 45.23
C THR A 10 11.60 32.44 44.00
N PHE A 11 12.19 32.48 42.80
CA PHE A 11 11.48 32.26 41.54
C PHE A 11 11.11 30.78 41.45
N VAL A 12 9.82 30.46 41.62
CA VAL A 12 9.29 29.14 41.30
C VAL A 12 9.11 29.08 39.79
N VAL A 13 10.06 28.44 39.11
CA VAL A 13 9.90 28.05 37.70
C VAL A 13 8.95 26.86 37.68
N VAL A 14 7.69 27.10 37.38
CA VAL A 14 6.73 26.05 37.03
C VAL A 14 7.10 25.58 35.62
N VAL A 15 7.86 24.49 35.54
CA VAL A 15 8.04 23.75 34.28
C VAL A 15 6.73 23.04 34.00
N THR A 16 5.90 23.62 33.15
CA THR A 16 4.83 22.88 32.50
C THR A 16 5.48 21.86 31.58
N ILE A 17 5.52 20.60 32.02
CA ILE A 17 5.80 19.46 31.16
C ILE A 17 4.66 19.40 30.16
N ALA A 18 4.88 19.93 28.95
CA ALA A 18 4.09 19.52 27.82
C ALA A 18 4.36 18.01 27.64
N CYS A 19 3.35 17.18 27.88
CA CYS A 19 3.40 15.78 27.47
C CYS A 19 3.55 15.75 25.95
N VAL A 20 4.79 15.67 25.48
CA VAL A 20 5.08 15.15 24.15
C VAL A 20 4.69 13.68 24.24
N GLU A 21 3.67 13.28 23.50
CA GLU A 21 3.24 11.90 23.39
C GLU A 21 4.45 11.11 22.83
N SER A 22 5.15 10.38 23.72
CA SER A 22 6.35 9.65 23.36
C SER A 22 5.99 8.52 22.42
N GLU A 23 6.81 8.31 21.38
CA GLU A 23 6.76 7.11 20.53
C GLU A 23 6.54 5.85 21.37
N ARG A 24 5.51 5.06 21.05
CA ARG A 24 5.19 3.83 21.77
C ARG A 24 5.78 2.65 21.01
N LEU A 25 6.99 2.25 21.39
CA LEU A 25 7.61 1.03 20.90
C LEU A 25 6.98 -0.19 21.58
N ARG A 26 6.43 -1.10 20.78
CA ARG A 26 5.90 -2.40 21.22
C ARG A 26 6.75 -3.51 20.65
N LEU A 27 7.16 -4.44 21.48
CA LEU A 27 8.04 -5.55 21.14
C LEU A 27 7.32 -6.84 21.48
N ALA A 28 7.45 -7.88 20.65
CA ALA A 28 6.96 -9.19 21.04
C ALA A 28 7.72 -10.32 20.33
N THR A 29 7.69 -11.48 20.96
CA THR A 29 8.22 -12.75 20.44
C THR A 29 7.15 -13.82 20.55
N ALA A 30 6.97 -14.61 19.50
CA ALA A 30 6.06 -15.75 19.44
C ALA A 30 6.84 -17.06 19.23
N TYR A 31 6.46 -18.08 19.98
CA TYR A 31 6.93 -19.46 19.84
C TYR A 31 5.77 -20.37 19.46
N TRP A 32 6.06 -21.41 18.68
CA TRP A 32 5.11 -22.47 18.39
C TRP A 32 5.20 -23.59 19.45
N ASP A 33 4.10 -23.81 20.18
CA ASP A 33 3.96 -24.98 21.04
C ASP A 33 3.37 -26.14 20.24
N VAL A 34 4.25 -27.03 19.80
CA VAL A 34 3.88 -28.24 19.03
C VAL A 34 2.94 -29.16 19.82
N THR A 35 3.06 -29.21 21.15
CA THR A 35 2.27 -30.12 22.00
C THR A 35 0.82 -29.68 22.06
N HIS A 36 0.59 -28.38 22.26
CA HIS A 36 -0.74 -27.80 22.40
C HIS A 36 -1.28 -27.20 21.10
N LYS A 37 -0.47 -27.16 20.02
CA LYS A 37 -0.76 -26.49 18.75
C LYS A 37 -1.21 -25.05 18.96
N ALA A 38 -0.45 -24.33 19.78
CA ALA A 38 -0.80 -22.99 20.24
C ALA A 38 0.42 -22.05 20.14
N VAL A 39 0.14 -20.75 20.15
CA VAL A 39 1.18 -19.72 20.19
C VAL A 39 1.49 -19.36 21.63
N LEU A 40 2.76 -19.45 22.00
CA LEU A 40 3.28 -18.90 23.25
C LEU A 40 3.84 -17.51 22.95
N LEU A 41 3.13 -16.47 23.36
CA LEU A 41 3.51 -15.08 23.14
C LEU A 41 4.21 -14.51 24.37
N LYS A 42 5.36 -13.88 24.16
CA LYS A 42 6.05 -13.04 25.15
C LYS A 42 5.95 -11.58 24.70
N ASP A 43 5.14 -10.81 25.42
CA ASP A 43 4.96 -9.37 25.21
C ASP A 43 6.07 -8.57 25.89
N GLY A 44 6.48 -7.45 25.27
CA GLY A 44 7.53 -6.55 25.73
C GLY A 44 8.96 -7.07 25.53
N VAL A 45 9.16 -8.21 24.85
CA VAL A 45 10.47 -8.85 24.72
C VAL A 45 10.77 -9.19 23.26
N LEU A 46 12.02 -8.98 22.86
CA LEU A 46 12.57 -9.32 21.54
C LEU A 46 13.66 -10.40 21.70
N GLU A 47 13.27 -11.67 21.63
CA GLU A 47 14.15 -12.84 21.72
C GLU A 47 14.46 -13.36 20.30
N LYS A 48 15.73 -13.26 19.88
CA LYS A 48 16.14 -13.56 18.50
C LYS A 48 16.11 -15.05 18.13
N ASP A 49 16.02 -15.90 19.14
CA ASP A 49 15.85 -17.35 19.06
C ASP A 49 14.38 -17.78 19.00
N GLY A 50 13.43 -16.84 19.06
CA GLY A 50 12.01 -17.11 18.85
C GLY A 50 11.64 -17.41 17.39
N ASP A 51 10.54 -18.15 17.22
CA ASP A 51 10.07 -18.60 15.91
C ASP A 51 9.56 -17.43 15.06
N ALA A 52 8.99 -16.41 15.70
CA ALA A 52 8.79 -15.08 15.12
C ALA A 52 9.00 -13.98 16.17
N TYR A 53 9.62 -12.87 15.78
CA TYR A 53 9.83 -11.72 16.67
C TYR A 53 9.85 -10.41 15.89
N GLY A 54 9.59 -9.32 16.57
CA GLY A 54 9.54 -8.02 15.91
C GLY A 54 9.05 -6.90 16.81
N PHE A 55 8.89 -5.73 16.19
CA PHE A 55 8.39 -4.56 16.87
C PHE A 55 7.46 -3.73 16.01
N PHE A 56 6.60 -2.98 16.68
CA PHE A 56 5.85 -1.87 16.11
C PHE A 56 6.23 -0.58 16.84
N ASN A 57 6.79 0.39 16.10
CA ASN A 57 6.98 1.75 16.58
C ASN A 57 5.77 2.60 16.17
N ASP A 58 4.93 2.95 17.13
CA ASP A 58 3.82 3.87 16.89
C ASP A 58 4.29 5.32 16.94
N SER A 59 4.69 5.82 15.77
CA SER A 59 5.08 7.21 15.53
C SER A 59 4.12 7.94 14.58
N LEU A 60 2.87 7.45 14.46
CA LEU A 60 1.88 8.00 13.52
C LEU A 60 1.55 9.47 13.81
N SER A 61 1.40 9.84 15.09
CA SER A 61 1.05 11.22 15.49
C SER A 61 2.20 12.22 15.32
N THR A 62 3.45 11.76 15.33
CA THR A 62 4.66 12.61 15.27
C THR A 62 5.25 12.69 13.87
N THR A 63 5.26 11.58 13.13
CA THR A 63 5.90 11.47 11.80
C THR A 63 4.92 11.22 10.66
N GLY A 64 3.67 10.89 10.97
CA GLY A 64 2.70 10.42 9.99
C GLY A 64 2.84 8.92 9.68
N TRP A 65 3.76 8.18 10.28
CA TRP A 65 3.92 6.74 10.03
C TRP A 65 4.14 5.96 11.32
N GLY A 66 3.47 4.82 11.45
CA GLY A 66 3.99 3.72 12.26
C GLY A 66 5.03 2.92 11.47
N VAL A 67 5.94 2.24 12.17
CA VAL A 67 6.94 1.35 11.53
C VAL A 67 6.86 -0.03 12.16
N LEU A 68 6.62 -1.05 11.34
CA LEU A 68 6.54 -2.45 11.76
C LEU A 68 7.69 -3.22 11.14
N GLU A 69 8.44 -3.94 11.97
CA GLU A 69 9.48 -4.86 11.50
C GLU A 69 9.34 -6.23 12.13
N LEU A 70 9.26 -7.27 11.30
CA LEU A 70 9.04 -8.66 11.71
C LEU A 70 10.09 -9.58 11.08
N ARG A 71 10.56 -10.53 11.90
CA ARG A 71 11.36 -11.68 11.45
C ARG A 71 10.68 -12.97 11.87
N ALA A 72 10.69 -13.98 11.01
CA ALA A 72 10.07 -15.28 11.30
C ALA A 72 10.82 -16.44 10.62
N GLY A 73 10.75 -17.63 11.20
CA GLY A 73 11.39 -18.85 10.67
C GLY A 73 12.89 -18.97 11.02
N TYR A 74 13.38 -18.13 11.93
CA TYR A 74 14.77 -18.13 12.42
C TYR A 74 14.93 -18.77 13.80
N GLY A 75 13.85 -19.31 14.37
CA GLY A 75 13.86 -19.93 15.69
C GLY A 75 14.78 -21.15 15.78
N THR A 76 15.15 -21.52 17.00
CA THR A 76 16.02 -22.69 17.23
C THR A 76 15.37 -24.00 16.79
N THR A 77 14.05 -24.09 16.88
CA THR A 77 13.27 -25.20 16.36
C THR A 77 12.83 -24.85 14.94
N LYS A 78 13.15 -25.73 14.00
CA LYS A 78 12.77 -25.49 12.61
C LYS A 78 11.30 -25.85 12.40
N GLU A 79 10.48 -24.81 12.26
CA GLU A 79 9.06 -24.95 11.93
C GLU A 79 8.83 -25.01 10.41
N THR A 80 7.65 -25.48 10.01
CA THR A 80 7.24 -25.46 8.61
C THR A 80 6.91 -24.03 8.15
N ASP A 81 6.93 -23.79 6.85
CA ASP A 81 6.64 -22.46 6.29
C ASP A 81 5.20 -22.00 6.61
N ASP A 82 4.23 -22.91 6.69
CA ASP A 82 2.85 -22.55 7.11
C ASP A 82 2.80 -22.04 8.55
N ILE A 83 3.55 -22.65 9.47
CA ILE A 83 3.67 -22.18 10.86
C ILE A 83 4.42 -20.84 10.89
N THR A 84 5.50 -20.71 10.11
CA THR A 84 6.27 -19.46 10.00
C THR A 84 5.38 -18.29 9.57
N TYR A 85 4.58 -18.47 8.52
CA TYR A 85 3.66 -17.43 8.04
C TYR A 85 2.52 -17.17 9.04
N PHE A 86 1.98 -18.22 9.68
CA PHE A 86 0.97 -18.07 10.73
C PHE A 86 1.50 -17.23 11.90
N LEU A 87 2.71 -17.52 12.40
CA LEU A 87 3.32 -16.78 13.50
C LEU A 87 3.65 -15.33 13.10
N ALA A 88 4.14 -15.09 11.89
CA ALA A 88 4.36 -13.74 11.38
C ALA A 88 3.06 -12.92 11.34
N GLY A 89 1.98 -13.52 10.83
CA GLY A 89 0.65 -12.91 10.85
C GLY A 89 0.18 -12.63 12.27
N TYR A 90 0.30 -13.61 13.17
CA TYR A 90 -0.07 -13.50 14.58
C TYR A 90 0.64 -12.33 15.26
N LEU A 91 1.95 -12.21 15.05
CA LEU A 91 2.74 -11.17 15.66
C LEU A 91 2.37 -9.77 15.14
N GLU A 92 2.15 -9.63 13.83
CA GLU A 92 1.61 -8.39 13.24
C GLU A 92 0.26 -8.02 13.87
N GLY A 93 -0.63 -9.00 13.96
CA GLY A 93 -1.99 -8.82 14.45
C GLY A 93 -2.02 -8.40 15.91
N PHE A 94 -1.12 -8.96 16.73
CA PHE A 94 -1.00 -8.60 18.14
C PHE A 94 -0.38 -7.21 18.32
N LEU A 95 0.76 -6.93 17.67
CA LEU A 95 1.51 -5.68 17.85
C LEU A 95 0.74 -4.44 17.39
N THR A 96 -0.05 -4.57 16.32
CA THR A 96 -0.75 -3.46 15.65
C THR A 96 -2.26 -3.45 15.89
N ALA A 97 -2.76 -4.29 16.81
CA ALA A 97 -4.18 -4.56 16.99
C ALA A 97 -5.03 -3.29 17.18
N ASP A 98 -4.61 -2.37 18.03
CA ASP A 98 -5.33 -1.11 18.28
C ASP A 98 -5.54 -0.29 17.00
N GLN A 99 -4.49 -0.11 16.20
CA GLN A 99 -4.59 0.56 14.91
C GLN A 99 -5.38 -0.26 13.89
N ILE A 100 -5.41 -1.60 13.99
CA ILE A 100 -6.31 -2.42 13.15
C ILE A 100 -7.78 -2.11 13.46
N TYR A 101 -8.15 -1.95 14.73
CA TYR A 101 -9.52 -1.56 15.12
C TYR A 101 -9.89 -0.18 14.56
N ASP A 102 -9.03 0.82 14.77
CA ASP A 102 -9.29 2.18 14.31
C ASP A 102 -9.33 2.25 12.77
N ASN A 103 -8.39 1.60 12.08
CA ASN A 103 -8.37 1.53 10.62
C ASN A 103 -9.63 0.84 10.08
N TYR A 104 -10.06 -0.27 10.68
CA TYR A 104 -11.32 -0.92 10.32
C TYR A 104 -12.52 0.02 10.51
N ASN A 105 -12.61 0.72 11.64
CA ASN A 105 -13.70 1.66 11.92
C ASN A 105 -13.71 2.84 10.93
N ASN A 106 -12.55 3.27 10.44
CA ASN A 106 -12.43 4.35 9.46
C ASN A 106 -12.79 3.88 8.05
N MET A 107 -12.31 2.69 7.66
CA MET A 107 -12.42 2.17 6.29
C MET A 107 -13.74 1.46 6.00
N TYR A 108 -14.29 0.72 6.96
CA TYR A 108 -15.56 0.00 6.81
C TYR A 108 -16.70 0.89 6.26
N PRO A 109 -17.01 2.06 6.86
CA PRO A 109 -18.08 2.92 6.36
C PRO A 109 -17.74 3.59 5.03
N GLN A 110 -16.50 3.52 4.52
CA GLN A 110 -16.16 4.07 3.20
C GLN A 110 -16.70 3.18 2.07
N LEU A 111 -16.70 1.86 2.27
CA LEU A 111 -17.07 0.87 1.25
C LEU A 111 -18.45 0.24 1.51
N ILE A 112 -18.77 -0.08 2.76
CA ILE A 112 -20.03 -0.73 3.11
C ILE A 112 -21.00 0.32 3.65
N LYS A 113 -21.97 0.71 2.83
CA LYS A 113 -22.95 1.78 3.15
C LYS A 113 -24.29 1.25 3.66
N ASP A 114 -24.60 -0.01 3.38
CA ASP A 114 -25.91 -0.60 3.66
C ASP A 114 -25.82 -2.14 3.80
N LEU A 115 -26.88 -2.72 4.36
CA LEU A 115 -26.95 -4.15 4.67
C LEU A 115 -26.98 -5.04 3.41
N LYS A 116 -27.53 -4.55 2.29
CA LYS A 116 -27.58 -5.31 1.03
C LYS A 116 -26.16 -5.47 0.47
N THR A 117 -25.40 -4.37 0.41
CA THR A 117 -23.99 -4.37 0.01
C THR A 117 -23.18 -5.30 0.91
N LEU A 118 -23.33 -5.19 2.23
CA LEU A 118 -22.67 -6.08 3.20
C LEU A 118 -22.94 -7.56 2.92
N THR A 119 -24.22 -7.92 2.71
CA THR A 119 -24.63 -9.31 2.53
C THR A 119 -24.02 -9.92 1.28
N LEU A 120 -24.04 -9.19 0.16
CA LEU A 120 -23.50 -9.66 -1.11
C LEU A 120 -21.98 -9.79 -1.09
N VAL A 121 -21.28 -8.80 -0.53
CA VAL A 121 -19.82 -8.82 -0.38
C VAL A 121 -19.40 -9.98 0.52
N LYS A 122 -20.04 -10.13 1.68
CA LYS A 122 -19.71 -11.19 2.64
C LYS A 122 -19.95 -12.59 2.05
N ASP A 123 -21.04 -12.80 1.31
CA ASP A 123 -21.31 -14.06 0.62
C ASP A 123 -20.25 -14.36 -0.45
N PHE A 124 -19.90 -13.39 -1.29
CA PHE A 124 -18.87 -13.56 -2.32
C PHE A 124 -17.51 -13.90 -1.72
N MET A 125 -17.07 -13.12 -0.72
CA MET A 125 -15.77 -13.33 -0.06
C MET A 125 -15.71 -14.68 0.66
N ASN A 126 -16.81 -15.11 1.30
CA ASN A 126 -16.87 -16.43 1.92
C ASN A 126 -16.74 -17.57 0.90
N LYS A 127 -17.40 -17.44 -0.26
CA LYS A 127 -17.26 -18.41 -1.37
C LYS A 127 -15.83 -18.43 -1.92
N GLN A 128 -15.21 -17.26 -2.06
CA GLN A 128 -13.84 -17.11 -2.55
C GLN A 128 -12.81 -17.71 -1.59
N ASP A 129 -12.94 -17.46 -0.29
CA ASP A 129 -12.08 -18.04 0.74
C ASP A 129 -12.25 -19.56 0.83
N THR A 130 -13.50 -20.04 0.80
CA THR A 130 -13.80 -21.49 0.77
C THR A 130 -13.16 -22.17 -0.44
N TRP A 131 -13.32 -21.60 -1.63
CA TRP A 131 -12.70 -22.12 -2.85
C TRP A 131 -11.18 -22.11 -2.76
N THR A 132 -10.58 -21.02 -2.28
CA THR A 132 -9.12 -20.88 -2.12
C THR A 132 -8.57 -21.96 -1.20
N ARG A 133 -9.17 -22.14 -0.02
CA ARG A 133 -8.76 -23.18 0.95
C ARG A 133 -8.95 -24.58 0.38
N GLN A 134 -10.01 -24.82 -0.39
CA GLN A 134 -10.22 -26.09 -1.07
C GLN A 134 -9.11 -26.36 -2.10
N GLN A 135 -8.72 -25.37 -2.91
CA GLN A 135 -7.65 -25.52 -3.88
C GLN A 135 -6.29 -25.78 -3.21
N VAL A 136 -5.98 -25.09 -2.11
CA VAL A 136 -4.76 -25.37 -1.31
C VAL A 136 -4.75 -26.82 -0.83
N LYS A 137 -5.88 -27.33 -0.33
CA LYS A 137 -6.00 -28.71 0.14
C LYS A 137 -5.84 -29.75 -0.97
N LEU A 138 -6.35 -29.47 -2.16
CA LEU A 138 -6.35 -30.39 -3.30
C LEU A 138 -5.03 -30.41 -4.08
N ASN A 139 -4.26 -29.32 -4.05
CA ASN A 139 -3.09 -29.14 -4.91
C ASN A 139 -1.77 -29.00 -4.10
N LYS A 140 -1.58 -29.82 -3.07
CA LYS A 140 -0.44 -29.72 -2.13
C LYS A 140 0.94 -29.83 -2.78
N ASP A 141 1.03 -30.57 -3.89
CA ASP A 141 2.30 -30.77 -4.60
C ASP A 141 2.62 -29.62 -5.56
N ASN A 142 1.65 -28.74 -5.84
CA ASN A 142 1.83 -27.58 -6.71
C ASN A 142 2.44 -26.40 -5.92
N PRO A 143 3.64 -25.90 -6.29
CA PRO A 143 4.29 -24.83 -5.55
C PRO A 143 3.46 -23.55 -5.45
N PHE A 144 2.72 -23.19 -6.51
CA PHE A 144 1.83 -22.03 -6.50
C PHE A 144 0.78 -22.13 -5.39
N TRP A 145 0.14 -23.30 -5.25
CA TRP A 145 -0.88 -23.52 -4.22
C TRP A 145 -0.31 -23.69 -2.82
N ARG A 146 0.97 -24.10 -2.67
CA ARG A 146 1.68 -24.04 -1.39
C ARG A 146 1.86 -22.60 -0.92
N HIS A 147 2.32 -21.71 -1.82
CA HIS A 147 2.41 -20.27 -1.54
C HIS A 147 1.05 -19.63 -1.22
N VAL A 148 -0.03 -20.04 -1.91
CA VAL A 148 -1.40 -19.63 -1.51
C VAL A 148 -1.72 -20.10 -0.09
N GLY A 149 -1.32 -21.32 0.27
CA GLY A 149 -1.45 -21.85 1.63
C GLY A 149 -0.73 -21.00 2.67
N PHE A 150 0.48 -20.49 2.37
CA PHE A 150 1.21 -19.60 3.26
C PHE A 150 0.48 -18.26 3.48
N LEU A 151 -0.12 -17.68 2.43
CA LEU A 151 -0.93 -16.47 2.58
C LEU A 151 -2.20 -16.70 3.41
N VAL A 152 -2.84 -17.86 3.25
CA VAL A 152 -3.98 -18.26 4.10
C VAL A 152 -3.53 -18.39 5.55
N ALA A 153 -2.40 -19.05 5.81
CA ALA A 153 -1.85 -19.20 7.15
C ALA A 153 -1.52 -17.84 7.80
N GLN A 154 -0.91 -16.90 7.05
CA GLN A 154 -0.63 -15.55 7.54
C GLN A 154 -1.91 -14.78 7.88
N THR A 155 -2.97 -14.95 7.09
CA THR A 155 -4.28 -14.31 7.34
C THR A 155 -4.93 -14.86 8.60
N ASP A 156 -4.89 -16.19 8.79
CA ASP A 156 -5.41 -16.85 9.98
C ASP A 156 -4.61 -16.44 11.23
N GLY A 157 -3.28 -16.36 11.09
CA GLY A 157 -2.38 -15.84 12.10
C GLY A 157 -2.74 -14.42 12.51
N LEU A 158 -2.89 -13.51 11.54
CA LEU A 158 -3.26 -12.11 11.77
C LEU A 158 -4.55 -11.99 12.58
N GLN A 159 -5.59 -12.75 12.21
CA GLN A 159 -6.84 -12.76 12.95
C GLN A 159 -6.66 -13.29 14.38
N ALA A 160 -5.90 -14.36 14.57
CA ALA A 160 -5.61 -14.94 15.88
C ALA A 160 -4.81 -13.99 16.78
N GLY A 161 -3.85 -13.26 16.24
CA GLY A 161 -3.07 -12.25 16.95
C GLY A 161 -3.93 -11.08 17.44
N VAL A 162 -4.78 -10.54 16.55
CA VAL A 162 -5.76 -9.50 16.91
C VAL A 162 -6.73 -10.01 17.99
N ALA A 163 -7.18 -11.25 17.87
CA ALA A 163 -8.09 -11.86 18.85
C ALA A 163 -7.44 -12.06 20.22
N HIS A 164 -6.15 -12.42 20.26
CA HIS A 164 -5.40 -12.49 21.52
C HIS A 164 -5.33 -11.12 22.18
N TRP A 165 -4.87 -10.09 21.47
CA TRP A 165 -4.79 -8.73 22.01
C TRP A 165 -6.17 -8.23 22.48
N ALA A 166 -7.23 -8.47 21.70
CA ALA A 166 -8.57 -8.07 22.09
C ALA A 166 -9.00 -8.71 23.41
N LYS A 167 -8.68 -9.99 23.62
CA LYS A 167 -8.97 -10.70 24.87
C LYS A 167 -8.20 -10.11 26.06
N THR A 168 -6.93 -9.75 25.88
CA THR A 168 -6.13 -9.14 26.97
C THR A 168 -6.65 -7.75 27.35
N GLU A 169 -7.18 -7.01 26.38
CA GLU A 169 -7.77 -5.68 26.58
C GLU A 169 -9.27 -5.71 26.94
N GLY A 170 -9.87 -6.88 27.11
CA GLY A 170 -11.31 -7.02 27.40
C GLY A 170 -12.25 -6.52 26.28
N ARG A 171 -11.78 -6.54 25.02
CA ARG A 171 -12.51 -6.13 23.82
C ARG A 171 -13.05 -7.32 23.04
N THR A 172 -14.10 -7.10 22.25
CA THR A 172 -14.64 -8.10 21.31
C THR A 172 -13.68 -8.31 20.15
N PRO A 173 -13.18 -9.53 19.89
CA PRO A 173 -12.30 -9.82 18.75
C PRO A 173 -12.90 -9.44 17.40
N LEU A 174 -12.07 -8.90 16.50
CA LEU A 174 -12.47 -8.73 15.10
C LEU A 174 -12.72 -10.09 14.44
N SER A 175 -13.79 -10.15 13.66
CA SER A 175 -14.14 -11.35 12.88
C SER A 175 -13.14 -11.58 11.74
N LEU A 176 -13.04 -12.82 11.24
CA LEU A 176 -12.27 -13.12 10.02
C LEU A 176 -12.70 -12.25 8.83
N PHE A 177 -14.00 -11.97 8.70
CA PHE A 177 -14.50 -11.08 7.65
C PHE A 177 -13.91 -9.66 7.77
N ALA A 178 -13.68 -9.13 8.97
CA ALA A 178 -13.08 -7.82 9.14
C ALA A 178 -11.62 -7.80 8.64
N VAL A 179 -10.86 -8.84 8.92
CA VAL A 179 -9.48 -9.01 8.42
C VAL A 179 -9.46 -9.19 6.90
N GLN A 180 -10.34 -10.03 6.37
CA GLN A 180 -10.49 -10.23 4.92
C GLN A 180 -10.91 -8.93 4.22
N PHE A 181 -11.83 -8.17 4.81
CA PHE A 181 -12.30 -6.88 4.30
C PHE A 181 -11.13 -5.90 4.14
N LEU A 182 -10.27 -5.77 5.16
CA LEU A 182 -9.12 -4.87 5.11
C LEU A 182 -8.15 -5.26 3.98
N ASN A 183 -7.83 -6.55 3.86
CA ASN A 183 -6.95 -7.03 2.79
C ASN A 183 -7.56 -6.91 1.39
N GLY A 184 -8.88 -6.98 1.28
CA GLY A 184 -9.63 -6.87 0.03
C GLY A 184 -10.02 -5.44 -0.36
N VAL A 185 -9.63 -4.39 0.37
CA VAL A 185 -10.10 -3.01 0.13
C VAL A 185 -9.97 -2.58 -1.34
N GLY A 186 -8.84 -2.88 -1.99
CA GLY A 186 -8.64 -2.58 -3.41
C GLY A 186 -9.56 -3.41 -4.33
N ASP A 187 -9.73 -4.70 -4.05
CA ASP A 187 -10.62 -5.59 -4.80
C ASP A 187 -12.10 -5.18 -4.67
N LEU A 188 -12.50 -4.66 -3.51
CA LEU A 188 -13.86 -4.20 -3.24
C LEU A 188 -14.28 -3.01 -4.11
N LEU A 189 -13.32 -2.26 -4.66
CA LEU A 189 -13.56 -1.13 -5.56
C LEU A 189 -14.26 -1.55 -6.86
N ASP A 190 -13.88 -2.71 -7.41
CA ASP A 190 -14.51 -3.30 -8.59
C ASP A 190 -15.62 -4.30 -8.22
N LEU A 191 -15.44 -5.03 -7.10
CA LEU A 191 -16.38 -6.07 -6.70
C LEU A 191 -17.74 -5.52 -6.29
N ILE A 192 -17.80 -4.41 -5.53
CA ILE A 192 -19.08 -3.84 -5.09
C ILE A 192 -19.94 -3.40 -6.28
N PRO A 193 -19.42 -2.62 -7.26
CA PRO A 193 -20.14 -2.32 -8.50
C PRO A 193 -20.59 -3.57 -9.27
N ALA A 194 -19.78 -4.62 -9.30
CA ALA A 194 -20.13 -5.87 -9.98
C ALA A 194 -21.26 -6.65 -9.30
N LEU A 195 -21.35 -6.60 -7.97
CA LEU A 195 -22.34 -7.37 -7.19
C LEU A 195 -23.66 -6.62 -6.96
N VAL A 196 -23.63 -5.29 -6.91
CA VAL A 196 -24.78 -4.48 -6.53
C VAL A 196 -25.30 -3.72 -7.75
N PRO A 197 -26.42 -4.17 -8.38
CA PRO A 197 -27.01 -3.48 -9.51
C PRO A 197 -27.31 -2.01 -9.17
N GLY A 198 -26.80 -1.09 -9.99
CA GLY A 198 -26.94 0.36 -9.79
C GLY A 198 -25.95 0.99 -8.79
N ALA A 199 -25.02 0.22 -8.23
CA ALA A 199 -23.88 0.76 -7.46
C ALA A 199 -22.71 1.22 -8.36
N GLU A 200 -22.86 1.12 -9.69
CA GLU A 200 -21.94 1.74 -10.63
C GLU A 200 -21.84 3.24 -10.30
N PRO A 201 -20.62 3.79 -10.19
CA PRO A 201 -20.44 5.23 -10.00
C PRO A 201 -21.20 5.99 -11.09
N SER A 202 -21.95 7.03 -10.70
CA SER A 202 -22.47 7.95 -11.70
C SER A 202 -21.30 8.57 -12.49
N LEU A 203 -21.55 9.00 -13.72
CA LEU A 203 -20.52 9.66 -14.56
C LEU A 203 -19.84 10.87 -13.90
N GLU A 204 -20.55 11.57 -13.00
CA GLU A 204 -19.98 12.64 -12.16
C GLU A 204 -18.97 12.11 -11.12
N ASN A 205 -19.16 10.88 -10.65
CA ASN A 205 -18.27 10.21 -9.71
C ASN A 205 -17.04 9.61 -10.39
N TYR A 206 -17.05 9.38 -11.72
CA TYR A 206 -15.84 9.01 -12.49
C TYR A 206 -14.89 10.19 -12.78
N ARG A 207 -15.39 11.43 -12.74
CA ARG A 207 -14.60 12.67 -12.94
C ARG A 207 -14.04 13.26 -11.64
N LYS A 208 -14.69 12.99 -10.51
CA LYS A 208 -14.09 13.13 -9.18
C LYS A 208 -13.25 11.88 -8.96
N PRO A 209 -12.14 11.89 -8.23
CA PRO A 209 -11.40 10.65 -8.01
C PRO A 209 -12.33 9.63 -7.32
N PRO A 210 -12.96 8.64 -8.01
CA PRO A 210 -13.67 7.61 -7.29
C PRO A 210 -12.59 6.68 -6.75
N MET A 211 -12.64 6.49 -5.44
CA MET A 211 -12.04 5.37 -4.71
C MET A 211 -10.85 4.68 -5.42
N GLY A 212 -9.65 5.27 -5.34
CA GLY A 212 -8.38 4.68 -5.79
C GLY A 212 -7.82 5.31 -7.08
N HIS A 213 -7.00 6.35 -6.92
CA HIS A 213 -6.12 6.87 -7.97
C HIS A 213 -4.68 6.90 -7.46
N CYS A 214 -3.70 6.97 -8.34
CA CYS A 214 -2.29 7.04 -7.94
C CYS A 214 -1.51 7.79 -9.02
N SER A 215 -0.34 8.30 -8.65
CA SER A 215 0.66 8.73 -9.64
C SER A 215 1.97 8.02 -9.33
N ALA A 216 2.63 7.47 -10.34
CA ALA A 216 3.96 6.86 -10.22
C ALA A 216 4.92 7.46 -11.25
N LEU A 217 6.21 7.50 -10.89
CA LEU A 217 7.27 7.91 -11.79
C LEU A 217 8.51 7.04 -11.55
N ILE A 218 8.97 6.41 -12.62
CA ILE A 218 10.28 5.76 -12.68
C ILE A 218 11.15 6.65 -13.56
N LYS A 219 12.22 7.21 -13.01
CA LYS A 219 13.08 8.18 -13.69
C LYS A 219 14.49 7.60 -13.82
N MET A 220 14.95 7.47 -15.05
CA MET A 220 16.35 7.22 -15.35
C MET A 220 17.07 8.56 -15.55
N LEU A 221 18.19 8.75 -14.85
CA LEU A 221 19.02 9.96 -15.02
C LEU A 221 19.78 9.94 -16.37
N PRO A 222 20.17 11.12 -16.91
CA PRO A 222 20.57 11.26 -18.31
C PRO A 222 21.73 10.36 -18.78
N GLY A 223 22.73 10.13 -17.92
CA GLY A 223 23.87 9.23 -18.17
C GLY A 223 23.73 7.87 -17.48
N PHE A 224 22.50 7.49 -17.10
CA PHE A 224 22.19 6.29 -16.31
C PHE A 224 22.88 6.26 -14.94
N GLU A 225 23.21 7.43 -14.39
CA GLU A 225 23.93 7.56 -13.12
C GLU A 225 23.12 7.03 -11.93
N ASN A 226 21.79 7.08 -12.06
CA ASN A 226 20.86 6.57 -11.06
C ASN A 226 19.50 6.24 -11.69
N LEU A 227 18.76 5.35 -11.03
CA LEU A 227 17.35 5.08 -11.28
C LEU A 227 16.57 5.52 -10.04
N LEU A 228 15.64 6.44 -10.22
CA LEU A 228 14.76 6.95 -9.18
C LEU A 228 13.37 6.34 -9.32
N PHE A 229 12.74 5.99 -8.20
CA PHE A 229 11.51 5.21 -8.18
C PHE A 229 10.55 5.81 -7.16
N ALA A 230 9.36 6.21 -7.60
CA ALA A 230 8.41 6.90 -6.74
C ALA A 230 6.94 6.55 -7.00
N HIS A 231 6.17 6.67 -5.94
CA HIS A 231 4.73 6.44 -5.94
C HIS A 231 4.02 7.37 -4.96
N SER A 232 2.91 7.96 -5.39
CA SER A 232 2.01 8.82 -4.60
C SER A 232 0.59 8.28 -4.65
N SER A 233 0.12 7.73 -3.54
CA SER A 233 -1.22 7.16 -3.41
C SER A 233 -2.29 8.25 -3.34
N TRP A 234 -3.41 8.04 -4.03
CA TRP A 234 -4.60 8.86 -3.90
C TRP A 234 -5.82 8.03 -3.53
N TYR A 235 -6.40 8.30 -2.36
CA TYR A 235 -7.65 7.66 -1.96
C TYR A 235 -8.36 8.54 -0.92
N THR A 236 -9.31 8.02 -0.15
CA THR A 236 -9.91 8.75 0.96
C THR A 236 -8.86 9.06 2.01
N TYR A 237 -8.87 10.26 2.60
CA TYR A 237 -7.93 10.60 3.68
C TYR A 237 -8.20 9.79 4.95
N ALA A 238 -9.37 9.15 5.07
CA ALA A 238 -9.65 8.19 6.14
C ALA A 238 -8.69 6.97 6.11
N ALA A 239 -8.02 6.72 4.98
CA ALA A 239 -7.01 5.67 4.85
C ALA A 239 -5.63 6.09 5.39
N THR A 240 -5.41 7.31 5.87
CA THR A 240 -4.07 7.79 6.26
C THR A 240 -3.55 7.25 7.60
N MET A 241 -4.11 6.14 8.09
CA MET A 241 -3.53 5.37 9.21
C MET A 241 -2.45 4.46 8.64
N ARG A 242 -1.20 4.92 8.69
CA ARG A 242 -0.12 4.32 7.89
C ARG A 242 0.87 3.53 8.73
N ILE A 243 1.25 2.36 8.22
CA ILE A 243 2.36 1.57 8.74
C ILE A 243 3.31 1.27 7.59
N TYR A 244 4.58 1.64 7.74
CA TYR A 244 5.64 1.17 6.85
C TYR A 244 6.17 -0.17 7.38
N LYS A 245 6.22 -1.18 6.52
CA LYS A 245 6.47 -2.57 6.93
C LYS A 245 7.80 -3.09 6.37
N HIS A 246 8.51 -3.82 7.22
CA HIS A 246 9.70 -4.57 6.89
C HIS A 246 9.50 -6.02 7.35
N TRP A 247 9.52 -6.96 6.41
CA TRP A 247 9.37 -8.38 6.72
C TRP A 247 10.60 -9.14 6.24
N ASP A 248 11.08 -10.06 7.06
CA ASP A 248 12.11 -11.04 6.73
C ASP A 248 11.67 -12.43 7.23
N PHE A 249 11.09 -13.20 6.33
CA PHE A 249 10.66 -14.57 6.60
C PHE A 249 11.67 -15.56 5.99
N ASN A 250 12.17 -16.48 6.80
CA ASN A 250 13.10 -17.51 6.38
C ASN A 250 12.38 -18.70 5.73
N VAL A 251 11.90 -18.49 4.50
CA VAL A 251 11.10 -19.47 3.76
C VAL A 251 11.97 -20.61 3.24
N GLN A 252 11.56 -21.86 3.49
CA GLN A 252 12.29 -23.07 3.09
C GLN A 252 11.81 -23.63 1.74
N GLU A 253 10.59 -23.29 1.31
CA GLU A 253 10.04 -23.64 0.02
C GLU A 253 10.97 -23.23 -1.13
N THR A 254 11.47 -24.21 -1.87
CA THR A 254 12.50 -24.00 -2.91
C THR A 254 12.04 -23.16 -4.10
N SER A 255 10.72 -23.05 -4.30
CA SER A 255 10.14 -22.17 -5.33
C SER A 255 9.98 -20.72 -4.87
N ALA A 256 10.33 -20.39 -3.63
CA ALA A 256 10.32 -19.02 -3.14
C ALA A 256 11.54 -18.25 -3.69
N ALA A 257 11.30 -17.12 -4.32
CA ALA A 257 12.33 -16.16 -4.72
C ALA A 257 12.80 -15.33 -3.52
N THR A 258 11.88 -14.95 -2.63
CA THR A 258 12.20 -14.17 -1.43
C THR A 258 11.09 -14.26 -0.37
N GLY A 259 11.48 -14.32 0.90
CA GLY A 259 10.62 -14.03 2.05
C GLY A 259 10.82 -12.63 2.64
N LYS A 260 11.70 -11.82 2.02
CA LYS A 260 12.07 -10.47 2.44
C LYS A 260 11.37 -9.41 1.59
N MET A 261 10.77 -8.42 2.24
CA MET A 261 10.18 -7.26 1.57
C MET A 261 10.08 -6.03 2.47
N SER A 262 10.06 -4.86 1.84
CA SER A 262 9.86 -3.58 2.50
C SER A 262 8.89 -2.71 1.70
N PHE A 263 7.85 -2.20 2.35
CA PHE A 263 6.72 -1.58 1.66
C PHE A 263 5.88 -0.66 2.54
N SER A 264 5.26 0.36 1.94
CA SER A 264 4.25 1.17 2.61
C SER A 264 2.93 0.41 2.72
N SER A 265 2.20 0.54 3.84
CA SER A 265 1.00 -0.25 4.09
C SER A 265 0.10 0.44 5.14
N TYR A 266 -0.81 -0.36 5.70
CA TYR A 266 -1.86 0.01 6.63
C TYR A 266 -1.97 -1.06 7.74
N PRO A 267 -2.51 -0.72 8.91
CA PRO A 267 -2.81 -1.70 9.95
C PRO A 267 -3.75 -2.80 9.43
N GLY A 268 -3.33 -4.07 9.57
CA GLY A 268 -4.11 -5.26 9.21
C GLY A 268 -4.07 -5.64 7.73
N PHE A 269 -3.35 -4.88 6.91
CA PHE A 269 -3.18 -5.16 5.49
C PHE A 269 -1.91 -5.99 5.30
N LEU A 270 -2.03 -7.24 4.89
CA LEU A 270 -0.92 -8.09 4.48
C LEU A 270 -0.45 -7.76 3.04
N VAL A 271 -0.71 -6.54 2.58
CA VAL A 271 -0.42 -5.99 1.25
C VAL A 271 -0.18 -4.48 1.39
N SER A 272 0.39 -3.84 0.38
CA SER A 272 0.66 -2.41 0.37
C SER A 272 -0.61 -1.61 0.09
N LEU A 273 -1.47 -2.07 -0.83
CA LEU A 273 -2.58 -1.34 -1.45
C LEU A 273 -2.13 -0.13 -2.26
N ASP A 274 -1.05 0.55 -1.89
CA ASP A 274 -0.61 1.77 -2.56
C ASP A 274 -0.44 1.63 -4.08
N ASP A 275 0.48 0.83 -4.63
CA ASP A 275 1.42 -0.15 -4.07
C ASP A 275 2.87 0.37 -4.22
N PHE A 276 3.73 0.11 -3.24
CA PHE A 276 5.17 0.40 -3.33
C PHE A 276 5.96 -0.66 -2.58
N TYR A 277 6.83 -1.39 -3.29
CA TYR A 277 7.57 -2.54 -2.76
C TYR A 277 9.02 -2.54 -3.18
N LEU A 278 9.88 -2.88 -2.22
CA LEU A 278 11.26 -3.29 -2.39
C LEU A 278 11.37 -4.77 -1.98
N LEU A 279 11.75 -5.63 -2.91
CA LEU A 279 11.70 -7.08 -2.73
C LEU A 279 13.11 -7.67 -2.65
N GLY A 280 13.28 -8.69 -1.81
CA GLY A 280 14.57 -9.35 -1.60
C GLY A 280 15.09 -10.10 -2.84
N SER A 281 14.22 -10.36 -3.82
CA SER A 281 14.59 -10.89 -5.14
C SER A 281 15.32 -9.87 -6.02
N GLY A 282 15.40 -8.60 -5.61
CA GLY A 282 15.95 -7.52 -6.42
C GLY A 282 14.93 -6.83 -7.32
N LEU A 283 13.64 -7.13 -7.15
CA LEU A 283 12.56 -6.44 -7.85
C LEU A 283 12.07 -5.23 -7.05
N MET A 284 11.77 -4.13 -7.74
CA MET A 284 10.96 -3.02 -7.21
C MET A 284 9.62 -3.00 -7.91
N MET A 285 8.51 -2.89 -7.17
CA MET A 285 7.17 -2.91 -7.75
C MET A 285 6.33 -1.75 -7.24
N THR A 286 5.66 -1.07 -8.17
CA THR A 286 4.60 -0.10 -7.86
C THR A 286 3.45 -0.25 -8.84
N GLN A 287 2.30 0.35 -8.55
CA GLN A 287 1.14 0.30 -9.43
C GLN A 287 0.35 1.61 -9.42
N THR A 288 -0.49 1.81 -10.44
CA THR A 288 -1.63 2.74 -10.37
C THR A 288 -2.90 2.07 -10.87
N THR A 289 -4.05 2.37 -10.25
CA THR A 289 -5.34 1.75 -10.59
C THR A 289 -5.94 2.27 -11.89
N ASN A 290 -6.27 1.37 -12.81
CA ASN A 290 -7.07 1.69 -13.99
C ASN A 290 -8.56 1.48 -13.67
N ASN A 291 -9.43 2.23 -14.33
CA ASN A 291 -10.86 2.02 -14.25
C ASN A 291 -11.31 0.99 -15.30
N VAL A 292 -12.46 0.34 -15.04
CA VAL A 292 -13.16 -0.46 -16.04
C VAL A 292 -14.53 0.16 -16.28
N PHE A 293 -14.66 0.90 -17.38
CA PHE A 293 -15.92 1.55 -17.77
C PHE A 293 -16.85 0.63 -18.55
N ASN A 294 -16.32 -0.44 -19.13
CA ASN A 294 -17.12 -1.45 -19.81
C ASN A 294 -17.72 -2.44 -18.79
N ALA A 295 -18.89 -2.10 -18.24
CA ALA A 295 -19.58 -2.89 -17.23
C ALA A 295 -19.89 -4.35 -17.66
N SER A 296 -19.95 -4.65 -18.96
CA SER A 296 -20.15 -6.03 -19.42
C SER A 296 -19.03 -6.99 -18.96
N LEU A 297 -17.82 -6.47 -18.72
CA LEU A 297 -16.69 -7.23 -18.21
C LEU A 297 -16.88 -7.71 -16.77
N PHE A 298 -17.70 -7.03 -15.96
CA PHE A 298 -17.95 -7.44 -14.58
C PHE A 298 -18.69 -8.78 -14.46
N SER A 299 -19.34 -9.24 -15.54
CA SER A 299 -19.91 -10.60 -15.60
C SER A 299 -18.86 -11.72 -15.51
N LEU A 300 -17.58 -11.42 -15.72
CA LEU A 300 -16.47 -12.36 -15.62
C LEU A 300 -15.95 -12.52 -14.18
N ILE A 301 -16.33 -11.61 -13.27
CA ILE A 301 -15.92 -11.66 -11.86
C ILE A 301 -16.67 -12.80 -11.17
N LYS A 302 -15.93 -13.73 -10.58
CA LYS A 302 -16.48 -14.92 -9.92
C LYS A 302 -15.64 -15.33 -8.71
N PRO A 303 -16.24 -15.98 -7.69
CA PRO A 303 -15.52 -16.33 -6.47
C PRO A 303 -14.45 -17.42 -6.65
N SER A 304 -14.47 -18.17 -7.77
CA SER A 304 -13.43 -19.14 -8.11
C SER A 304 -12.21 -18.51 -8.78
N THR A 305 -11.69 -17.45 -8.17
CA THR A 305 -10.52 -16.66 -8.58
C THR A 305 -9.73 -16.21 -7.35
N LEU A 306 -8.51 -15.71 -7.54
CA LEU A 306 -7.71 -15.13 -6.47
C LEU A 306 -7.77 -13.60 -6.56
N PHE A 307 -8.04 -12.94 -5.44
CA PHE A 307 -8.04 -11.49 -5.36
C PHE A 307 -6.66 -10.91 -5.70
N ALA A 308 -6.63 -9.65 -6.16
CA ALA A 308 -5.41 -8.98 -6.59
C ALA A 308 -4.36 -8.96 -5.48
N TRP A 309 -4.73 -8.65 -4.24
CA TRP A 309 -3.77 -8.64 -3.13
C TRP A 309 -3.09 -10.00 -2.92
N GLN A 310 -3.82 -11.11 -3.15
CA GLN A 310 -3.27 -12.46 -3.07
C GLN A 310 -2.28 -12.68 -4.20
N ARG A 311 -2.67 -12.37 -5.44
CA ARG A 311 -1.84 -12.56 -6.64
C ARG A 311 -0.57 -11.70 -6.63
N VAL A 312 -0.66 -10.46 -6.15
CA VAL A 312 0.49 -9.58 -5.93
C VAL A 312 1.47 -10.20 -4.94
N ARG A 313 0.98 -10.69 -3.79
CA ARG A 313 1.82 -11.35 -2.78
C ARG A 313 2.45 -12.65 -3.28
N LEU A 314 1.74 -13.43 -4.10
CA LEU A 314 2.28 -14.64 -4.75
C LEU A 314 3.41 -14.28 -5.72
N ALA A 315 3.19 -13.27 -6.56
CA ALA A 315 4.20 -12.80 -7.50
C ALA A 315 5.45 -12.27 -6.77
N HIS A 316 5.30 -11.55 -5.66
CA HIS A 316 6.43 -11.13 -4.82
C HIS A 316 7.21 -12.28 -4.21
N ALA A 317 6.52 -13.31 -3.76
CA ALA A 317 7.17 -14.44 -3.09
C ALA A 317 7.92 -15.35 -4.06
N MET A 318 7.49 -15.41 -5.33
CA MET A 318 7.92 -16.44 -6.28
C MET A 318 8.73 -15.93 -7.49
N ALA A 319 8.66 -14.62 -7.83
CA ALA A 319 9.30 -14.11 -9.04
C ALA A 319 10.73 -13.61 -8.81
N HIS A 320 11.63 -14.01 -9.70
CA HIS A 320 12.99 -13.50 -9.82
C HIS A 320 13.12 -12.39 -10.87
N THR A 321 12.25 -12.39 -11.89
CA THR A 321 12.24 -11.40 -12.98
C THR A 321 10.89 -10.71 -13.10
N GLY A 322 10.85 -9.59 -13.83
CA GLY A 322 9.58 -8.91 -14.15
C GLY A 322 8.63 -9.75 -15.00
N GLU A 323 9.16 -10.60 -15.90
CA GLU A 323 8.36 -11.54 -16.70
C GLU A 323 7.69 -12.60 -15.84
N GLU A 324 8.47 -13.27 -14.96
CA GLU A 324 7.93 -14.26 -14.03
C GLU A 324 6.86 -13.64 -13.13
N TRP A 325 7.09 -12.40 -12.66
CA TRP A 325 6.11 -11.67 -11.86
C TRP A 325 4.78 -11.54 -12.60
N ALA A 326 4.83 -11.15 -13.89
CA ALA A 326 3.64 -11.00 -14.72
C ALA A 326 2.91 -12.34 -14.95
N GLU A 327 3.65 -13.41 -15.22
CA GLU A 327 3.09 -14.75 -15.42
C GLU A 327 2.41 -15.30 -14.16
N ILE A 328 3.04 -15.13 -12.99
CA ILE A 328 2.49 -15.57 -11.70
C ILE A 328 1.25 -14.73 -11.35
N PHE A 329 1.33 -13.41 -11.47
CA PHE A 329 0.23 -12.49 -11.20
C PHE A 329 -1.01 -12.76 -12.09
N SER A 330 -0.78 -13.20 -13.34
CA SER A 330 -1.86 -13.49 -14.32
C SER A 330 -2.72 -14.70 -13.95
N LYS A 331 -2.22 -15.61 -13.11
CA LYS A 331 -2.94 -16.84 -12.75
C LYS A 331 -4.15 -16.52 -11.88
N PHE A 332 -5.29 -17.11 -12.23
CA PHE A 332 -6.57 -16.94 -11.52
C PHE A 332 -7.00 -15.47 -11.38
N ASN A 333 -6.73 -14.65 -12.40
CA ASN A 333 -7.17 -13.26 -12.47
C ASN A 333 -8.65 -13.10 -12.05
N SER A 334 -8.88 -12.30 -11.02
CA SER A 334 -10.21 -12.00 -10.48
C SER A 334 -10.97 -10.93 -11.27
N GLY A 335 -10.28 -10.09 -12.04
CA GLY A 335 -10.88 -8.89 -12.62
C GLY A 335 -11.22 -7.81 -11.60
N THR A 336 -10.64 -7.90 -10.40
CA THR A 336 -10.79 -6.94 -9.32
C THR A 336 -9.45 -6.29 -9.00
N TYR A 337 -9.52 -5.05 -8.52
CA TYR A 337 -8.41 -4.14 -8.38
C TYR A 337 -7.56 -4.01 -9.66
N ASN A 338 -8.22 -3.53 -10.71
CA ASN A 338 -7.65 -3.47 -12.05
C ASN A 338 -6.58 -2.38 -12.13
N ASN A 339 -5.34 -2.77 -12.40
CA ASN A 339 -4.16 -1.95 -12.13
C ASN A 339 -3.18 -2.01 -13.32
N GLN A 340 -2.36 -0.98 -13.46
CA GLN A 340 -1.08 -1.03 -14.16
C GLN A 340 0.04 -1.21 -13.12
N TYR A 341 0.74 -2.33 -13.17
CA TYR A 341 1.92 -2.62 -12.35
C TYR A 341 3.18 -2.34 -13.15
N MET A 342 4.19 -1.81 -12.48
CA MET A 342 5.51 -1.52 -13.02
C MET A 342 6.53 -2.26 -12.17
N VAL A 343 7.22 -3.22 -12.76
CA VAL A 343 8.21 -4.07 -12.09
C VAL A 343 9.58 -3.77 -12.66
N VAL A 344 10.44 -3.17 -11.84
CA VAL A 344 11.84 -2.91 -12.19
C VAL A 344 12.68 -4.09 -11.69
N ASP A 345 13.39 -4.73 -12.61
CA ASP A 345 14.37 -5.77 -12.30
C ASP A 345 15.75 -5.13 -12.14
N MET A 346 16.22 -5.02 -10.89
CA MET A 346 17.49 -4.36 -10.60
C MET A 346 18.70 -5.16 -11.05
N SER A 347 18.57 -6.45 -11.37
CA SER A 347 19.66 -7.27 -11.91
C SER A 347 19.98 -6.90 -13.36
N LYS A 348 19.01 -6.31 -14.08
CA LYS A 348 19.08 -5.87 -15.48
C LYS A 348 19.47 -4.40 -15.66
N VAL A 349 19.90 -3.74 -14.58
CA VAL A 349 20.28 -2.33 -14.58
C VAL A 349 21.74 -2.19 -14.17
N THR A 350 22.59 -1.75 -15.10
CA THR A 350 23.98 -1.39 -14.83
C THR A 350 24.15 0.12 -14.93
N LEU A 351 24.17 0.79 -13.77
CA LEU A 351 24.32 2.25 -13.69
C LEU A 351 25.58 2.74 -14.42
N GLY A 352 25.46 3.89 -15.09
CA GLY A 352 26.51 4.51 -15.90
C GLY A 352 26.82 3.79 -17.21
N LYS A 353 26.09 2.71 -17.54
CA LYS A 353 26.39 1.86 -18.70
C LYS A 353 25.15 1.54 -19.54
N GLU A 354 24.27 0.67 -19.03
CA GLU A 354 23.16 0.13 -19.83
C GLU A 354 21.97 -0.34 -18.98
N LEU A 355 20.80 -0.31 -19.62
CA LEU A 355 19.60 -1.01 -19.17
C LEU A 355 19.39 -2.17 -20.14
N GLU A 356 19.42 -3.40 -19.64
CA GLU A 356 19.12 -4.58 -20.44
C GLU A 356 17.62 -4.69 -20.71
N ASP A 357 17.24 -5.34 -21.82
CA ASP A 357 15.84 -5.64 -22.07
C ASP A 357 15.23 -6.41 -20.88
N TRP A 358 13.98 -6.09 -20.59
CA TRP A 358 13.21 -6.52 -19.41
C TRP A 358 13.67 -5.91 -18.07
N SER A 359 14.44 -4.83 -18.08
CA SER A 359 14.70 -4.03 -16.86
C SER A 359 13.44 -3.37 -16.29
N LEU A 360 12.43 -3.12 -17.12
CA LEU A 360 11.11 -2.63 -16.72
C LEU A 360 10.02 -3.44 -17.42
N THR A 361 9.28 -4.24 -16.66
CA THR A 361 8.07 -4.92 -17.13
C THR A 361 6.84 -4.13 -16.69
N VAL A 362 5.94 -3.84 -17.63
CA VAL A 362 4.64 -3.22 -17.34
C VAL A 362 3.54 -4.25 -17.54
N VAL A 363 2.67 -4.40 -16.54
CA VAL A 363 1.60 -5.39 -16.50
C VAL A 363 0.27 -4.67 -16.28
N GLU A 364 -0.75 -4.98 -17.07
CA GLU A 364 -2.09 -4.40 -16.93
C GLU A 364 -3.17 -5.46 -16.88
N GLN A 365 -4.13 -5.27 -15.97
CA GLN A 365 -5.25 -6.18 -15.76
C GLN A 365 -6.58 -5.50 -15.98
N ILE A 366 -7.51 -6.24 -16.57
CA ILE A 366 -8.97 -6.05 -16.51
C ILE A 366 -9.65 -7.41 -16.28
N PRO A 367 -10.98 -7.49 -16.05
CA PRO A 367 -11.66 -8.78 -16.01
C PRO A 367 -11.45 -9.58 -17.30
N GLY A 368 -10.91 -10.79 -17.15
CA GLY A 368 -10.70 -11.74 -18.25
C GLY A 368 -9.43 -11.53 -19.09
N LEU A 369 -8.63 -10.49 -18.82
CA LEU A 369 -7.39 -10.23 -19.57
C LEU A 369 -6.30 -9.64 -18.67
N VAL A 370 -5.10 -10.19 -18.81
CA VAL A 370 -3.86 -9.58 -18.32
C VAL A 370 -2.91 -9.48 -19.51
N GLU A 371 -2.33 -8.30 -19.71
CA GLU A 371 -1.33 -8.03 -20.74
C GLU A 371 -0.06 -7.52 -20.08
N TYR A 372 1.10 -7.92 -20.58
CA TYR A 372 2.38 -7.41 -20.10
C TYR A 372 3.39 -7.26 -21.23
N SER A 373 4.31 -6.31 -21.07
CA SER A 373 5.36 -6.04 -22.06
C SER A 373 6.60 -5.42 -21.42
N ASP A 374 7.74 -5.57 -22.12
CA ASP A 374 8.98 -4.86 -21.80
C ASP A 374 8.89 -3.38 -22.19
N GLN A 375 9.02 -2.49 -21.20
CA GLN A 375 9.04 -1.04 -21.37
C GLN A 375 10.40 -0.42 -21.07
N THR A 376 11.46 -1.24 -21.05
CA THR A 376 12.85 -0.78 -21.03
C THR A 376 13.15 0.27 -22.12
N PRO A 377 12.66 0.15 -23.38
CA PRO A 377 12.91 1.17 -24.40
C PRO A 377 12.40 2.57 -24.03
N ALA A 378 11.29 2.68 -23.30
CA ALA A 378 10.79 3.95 -22.79
C ALA A 378 11.68 4.48 -21.65
N LEU A 379 12.07 3.60 -20.73
CA LEU A 379 12.93 3.97 -19.61
C LEU A 379 14.33 4.45 -20.05
N ARG A 380 14.90 3.85 -21.12
CA ARG A 380 16.14 4.33 -21.77
C ARG A 380 16.03 5.76 -22.29
N ARG A 381 14.84 6.24 -22.64
CA ARG A 381 14.58 7.64 -23.03
C ARG A 381 14.44 8.58 -21.85
N GLY A 382 14.38 8.05 -20.63
CA GLY A 382 14.55 8.80 -19.40
C GLY A 382 13.47 8.57 -18.34
N TYR A 383 12.27 8.09 -18.68
CA TYR A 383 11.22 7.90 -17.68
C TYR A 383 10.07 6.98 -18.11
N TRP A 384 9.36 6.46 -17.11
CA TRP A 384 8.04 5.84 -17.25
C TRP A 384 7.06 6.49 -16.25
N PRO A 385 6.01 7.18 -16.73
CA PRO A 385 4.96 7.72 -15.88
C PRO A 385 3.75 6.75 -15.76
N SER A 386 3.00 6.84 -14.66
CA SER A 386 1.73 6.11 -14.52
C SER A 386 0.70 6.95 -13.78
N TYR A 387 -0.55 6.94 -14.26
CA TYR A 387 -1.57 7.93 -13.87
C TYR A 387 -3.02 7.47 -14.13
N ASN A 388 -3.33 6.20 -13.89
CA ASN A 388 -4.69 5.63 -13.95
C ASN A 388 -5.36 5.62 -15.33
N VAL A 389 -4.57 5.62 -16.40
CA VAL A 389 -5.04 5.41 -17.77
C VAL A 389 -4.22 4.27 -18.37
N PRO A 390 -4.85 3.22 -18.93
CA PRO A 390 -4.13 2.07 -19.44
C PRO A 390 -3.21 2.42 -20.60
N PHE A 391 -2.02 1.84 -20.60
CA PHE A 391 -1.01 1.97 -21.65
C PHE A 391 -1.25 1.01 -22.81
N HIS A 392 -1.50 -0.28 -22.51
CA HIS A 392 -1.69 -1.28 -23.55
C HIS A 392 -2.98 -1.01 -24.31
N ALA A 393 -2.88 -0.93 -25.63
CA ALA A 393 -3.97 -0.48 -26.48
C ALA A 393 -5.23 -1.36 -26.38
N GLU A 394 -5.04 -2.67 -26.17
CA GLU A 394 -6.15 -3.61 -26.01
C GLU A 394 -6.85 -3.43 -24.67
N ILE A 395 -6.08 -3.30 -23.58
CA ILE A 395 -6.62 -2.98 -22.25
C ILE A 395 -7.40 -1.67 -22.30
N TYR A 396 -6.82 -0.60 -22.86
CA TYR A 396 -7.46 0.71 -23.01
C TYR A 396 -8.79 0.62 -23.79
N ALA A 397 -8.79 -0.14 -24.89
CA ALA A 397 -9.98 -0.32 -25.72
C ALA A 397 -11.08 -1.12 -24.99
N ARG A 398 -10.75 -2.30 -24.44
CA ARG A 398 -11.72 -3.21 -23.81
C ARG A 398 -12.32 -2.66 -22.53
N SER A 399 -11.55 -1.92 -21.75
CA SER A 399 -12.01 -1.24 -20.54
C SER A 399 -12.90 -0.02 -20.81
N GLY A 400 -13.04 0.41 -22.07
CA GLY A 400 -14.00 1.45 -22.47
C GLY A 400 -13.45 2.89 -22.48
N TYR A 401 -12.13 3.09 -22.37
CA TYR A 401 -11.56 4.45 -22.36
C TYR A 401 -11.75 5.20 -23.69
N ARG A 402 -11.82 4.50 -24.83
CA ARG A 402 -12.12 5.15 -26.14
C ARG A 402 -13.45 5.89 -26.11
N ALA A 403 -14.51 5.21 -25.66
CA ALA A 403 -15.83 5.80 -25.54
C ALA A 403 -15.86 6.94 -24.51
N MET A 404 -15.11 6.80 -23.41
CA MET A 404 -15.00 7.86 -22.41
C MET A 404 -14.27 9.09 -22.95
N TRP A 405 -13.21 8.91 -23.73
CA TRP A 405 -12.50 10.02 -24.37
C TRP A 405 -13.40 10.75 -25.37
N GLU A 406 -14.05 10.03 -26.29
CA GLU A 406 -14.97 10.63 -27.29
C GLU A 406 -16.09 11.44 -26.63
N LYS A 407 -16.62 10.96 -25.51
CA LYS A 407 -17.76 11.57 -24.83
C LYS A 407 -17.37 12.65 -23.81
N HIS A 408 -16.19 12.55 -23.18
CA HIS A 408 -15.84 13.36 -22.01
C HIS A 408 -14.52 14.13 -22.13
N GLY A 409 -13.77 13.94 -23.21
CA GLY A 409 -12.55 14.70 -23.51
C GLY A 409 -11.28 14.09 -22.92
N GLU A 410 -10.23 14.91 -22.91
CA GLU A 410 -8.83 14.46 -22.73
C GLU A 410 -8.51 13.84 -21.36
N ASP A 411 -9.36 13.99 -20.35
CA ASP A 411 -9.13 13.39 -19.03
C ASP A 411 -9.00 11.86 -19.09
N PHE A 412 -9.54 11.23 -20.14
CA PHE A 412 -9.48 9.79 -20.39
C PHE A 412 -8.43 9.41 -21.45
N SER A 413 -7.74 10.38 -22.06
CA SER A 413 -6.68 10.13 -23.02
C SER A 413 -5.39 9.74 -22.29
N TYR A 414 -4.74 8.65 -22.73
CA TYR A 414 -3.45 8.25 -22.19
C TYR A 414 -2.41 9.37 -22.33
N ASP A 415 -2.36 10.03 -23.48
CA ASP A 415 -1.35 11.04 -23.76
C ASP A 415 -1.71 12.45 -23.28
N LEU A 416 -3.00 12.79 -23.25
CA LEU A 416 -3.45 14.18 -23.08
C LEU A 416 -4.13 14.46 -21.74
N CYS A 417 -4.29 13.46 -20.87
CA CYS A 417 -4.81 13.75 -19.53
C CYS A 417 -3.86 14.71 -18.77
N PRO A 418 -4.36 15.50 -17.81
CA PRO A 418 -3.57 16.53 -17.12
C PRO A 418 -2.23 16.01 -16.55
N ARG A 419 -2.23 14.83 -15.94
CA ARG A 419 -1.02 14.21 -15.36
C ARG A 419 -0.01 13.79 -16.42
N ALA A 420 -0.46 13.23 -17.54
CA ALA A 420 0.40 12.93 -18.67
C ALA A 420 1.09 14.19 -19.21
N LYS A 421 0.34 15.29 -19.34
CA LYS A 421 0.88 16.59 -19.78
C LYS A 421 1.90 17.16 -18.80
N ILE A 422 1.62 17.13 -17.50
CA ILE A 422 2.53 17.60 -16.46
C ILE A 422 3.80 16.75 -16.41
N PHE A 423 3.70 15.42 -16.36
CA PHE A 423 4.87 14.55 -16.38
C PHE A 423 5.72 14.76 -17.65
N ARG A 424 5.09 14.85 -18.83
CA ARG A 424 5.79 15.07 -20.08
C ARG A 424 6.57 16.40 -20.08
N ARG A 425 5.99 17.46 -19.52
CA ARG A 425 6.64 18.78 -19.40
C ARG A 425 7.77 18.76 -18.37
N ASP A 426 7.55 18.16 -17.22
CA ASP A 426 8.35 18.43 -16.02
C ASP A 426 9.32 17.31 -15.62
N GLN A 427 9.17 16.08 -16.12
CA GLN A 427 10.04 14.95 -15.72
C GLN A 427 11.53 15.22 -15.95
N GLY A 428 11.87 16.05 -16.94
CA GLY A 428 13.25 16.42 -17.26
C GLY A 428 13.93 17.26 -16.17
N SER A 429 13.15 17.86 -15.27
CA SER A 429 13.66 18.61 -14.10
C SER A 429 14.07 17.71 -12.93
N VAL A 430 13.69 16.42 -12.97
CA VAL A 430 14.06 15.44 -11.94
C VAL A 430 15.50 14.99 -12.17
N THR A 431 16.38 15.43 -11.28
CA THR A 431 17.83 15.19 -11.34
C THR A 431 18.38 14.44 -10.12
N ASP A 432 17.58 14.33 -9.06
CA ASP A 432 17.93 13.69 -7.79
C ASP A 432 16.66 13.29 -7.01
N LEU A 433 16.85 12.75 -5.81
CA LEU A 433 15.75 12.32 -4.95
C LEU A 433 14.87 13.48 -4.47
N ASP A 434 15.43 14.69 -4.29
CA ASP A 434 14.67 15.84 -3.78
C ASP A 434 13.78 16.46 -4.86
N SER A 435 14.29 16.59 -6.08
CA SER A 435 13.50 16.97 -7.26
C SER A 435 12.45 15.90 -7.61
N LEU A 436 12.72 14.61 -7.33
CA LEU A 436 11.70 13.55 -7.42
C LEU A 436 10.59 13.73 -6.37
N LYS A 437 10.94 14.01 -5.11
CA LYS A 437 9.94 14.33 -4.07
C LYS A 437 9.08 15.51 -4.50
N HIS A 438 9.71 16.55 -5.06
CA HIS A 438 9.03 17.77 -5.51
C HIS A 438 8.00 17.51 -6.61
N ILE A 439 8.34 16.76 -7.68
CA ILE A 439 7.37 16.47 -8.74
C ILE A 439 6.24 15.56 -8.24
N MET A 440 6.54 14.61 -7.34
CA MET A 440 5.55 13.67 -6.80
C MET A 440 4.63 14.29 -5.74
N ARG A 441 5.00 15.46 -5.22
CA ARG A 441 4.16 16.35 -4.39
C ARG A 441 3.55 17.52 -5.16
N TYR A 442 3.78 17.62 -6.47
CA TYR A 442 3.36 18.75 -7.25
C TYR A 442 1.83 18.93 -7.28
N ASN A 443 1.42 20.12 -6.86
CA ASN A 443 0.09 20.66 -7.05
C ASN A 443 0.16 22.20 -7.04
N ASP A 444 0.03 22.79 -8.23
CA ASP A 444 -0.09 24.24 -8.42
C ASP A 444 -1.35 24.57 -9.23
N TYR A 445 -2.47 23.95 -8.85
CA TYR A 445 -3.67 23.91 -9.69
C TYR A 445 -4.27 25.27 -10.06
N LYS A 446 -3.92 26.32 -9.31
CA LYS A 446 -4.38 27.70 -9.54
C LYS A 446 -3.64 28.37 -10.69
N ASN A 447 -2.39 28.00 -10.92
CA ASN A 447 -1.52 28.64 -11.91
C ASN A 447 -1.16 27.71 -13.07
N ASP A 448 -1.13 26.40 -12.85
CA ASP A 448 -0.79 25.44 -13.90
C ASP A 448 -1.90 25.36 -14.96
N PRO A 449 -1.62 25.70 -16.24
CA PRO A 449 -2.63 25.68 -17.29
C PRO A 449 -3.22 24.29 -17.54
N TYR A 450 -2.50 23.21 -17.24
CA TYR A 450 -3.02 21.84 -17.41
C TYR A 450 -4.01 21.45 -16.31
N SER A 451 -3.99 22.15 -15.17
CA SER A 451 -4.92 21.91 -14.07
C SER A 451 -6.27 22.59 -14.26
N MET A 452 -6.34 23.67 -15.06
CA MET A 452 -7.56 24.41 -15.36
C MET A 452 -8.36 24.79 -14.09
N GLY A 453 -7.66 25.20 -13.03
CA GLY A 453 -8.29 25.57 -11.75
C GLY A 453 -8.85 24.40 -10.93
N ASN A 454 -8.66 23.14 -11.36
CA ASN A 454 -9.13 21.97 -10.62
C ASN A 454 -7.99 21.36 -9.76
N PRO A 455 -8.13 21.28 -8.43
CA PRO A 455 -7.09 20.81 -7.52
C PRO A 455 -6.74 19.33 -7.65
N CYS A 456 -7.43 18.57 -8.49
CA CYS A 456 -7.14 17.17 -8.79
C CYS A 456 -6.67 16.90 -10.22
N LYS A 457 -6.57 17.92 -11.07
CA LYS A 457 -5.93 17.82 -12.39
C LYS A 457 -4.42 18.08 -12.28
N THR A 458 -3.74 17.31 -11.45
CA THR A 458 -2.34 17.49 -11.07
C THR A 458 -1.69 16.18 -10.59
N ILE A 459 -0.41 16.14 -10.21
CA ILE A 459 0.29 14.91 -9.76
C ILE A 459 -0.09 14.50 -8.33
N CYS A 460 -0.40 15.48 -7.47
CA CYS A 460 -0.89 15.21 -6.12
C CYS A 460 -2.19 15.95 -5.83
N CYS A 461 -3.32 15.32 -6.20
CA CYS A 461 -4.68 15.85 -6.04
C CYS A 461 -5.03 16.28 -4.60
N ARG A 462 -5.73 17.42 -4.48
CA ARG A 462 -6.30 17.97 -3.23
C ARG A 462 -7.81 18.16 -3.36
N ASN A 463 -8.58 17.07 -3.31
CA ASN A 463 -10.04 17.14 -3.54
C ASN A 463 -10.77 17.90 -2.42
N ASP A 464 -10.13 18.02 -1.26
CA ASP A 464 -10.57 18.83 -0.14
C ASP A 464 -10.55 20.34 -0.43
N LEU A 465 -9.82 20.77 -1.46
CA LEU A 465 -9.72 22.17 -1.90
C LEU A 465 -10.66 22.52 -3.06
N GLN A 466 -11.57 21.63 -3.46
CA GLN A 466 -12.59 21.94 -4.46
C GLN A 466 -13.51 23.06 -3.97
N GLU A 467 -13.84 24.01 -4.83
CA GLU A 467 -14.80 25.08 -4.50
C GLU A 467 -16.21 24.54 -4.22
N LYS A 468 -16.58 23.46 -4.93
CA LYS A 468 -17.92 22.85 -4.85
C LYS A 468 -17.80 21.43 -4.36
N ARG A 469 -18.51 21.13 -3.27
CA ARG A 469 -18.58 19.80 -2.63
C ARG A 469 -17.17 19.23 -2.35
N PRO A 470 -16.33 19.95 -1.57
CA PRO A 470 -15.04 19.42 -1.15
C PRO A 470 -15.24 18.11 -0.40
N SER A 471 -14.28 17.20 -0.53
CA SER A 471 -14.32 15.88 0.12
C SER A 471 -12.92 15.51 0.58
N PRO A 472 -12.76 14.85 1.75
CA PRO A 472 -11.46 14.52 2.32
C PRO A 472 -10.84 13.33 1.56
N GLY A 473 -10.31 13.61 0.37
CA GLY A 473 -9.68 12.61 -0.47
C GLY A 473 -8.78 13.23 -1.52
N GLY A 474 -8.03 12.37 -2.19
CA GLY A 474 -6.99 12.76 -3.10
C GLY A 474 -5.68 12.14 -2.65
N CYS A 475 -4.61 12.80 -3.04
CA CYS A 475 -3.26 12.36 -2.81
C CYS A 475 -2.87 12.53 -1.34
N TYR A 476 -2.42 11.46 -0.67
CA TYR A 476 -2.10 11.51 0.76
C TYR A 476 -0.73 10.95 1.14
N ASP A 477 0.09 10.52 0.18
CA ASP A 477 1.47 10.16 0.50
C ASP A 477 2.39 10.35 -0.69
N THR A 478 3.68 10.25 -0.43
CA THR A 478 4.69 9.93 -1.44
C THR A 478 5.71 8.99 -0.82
N LYS A 479 6.10 7.95 -1.55
CA LYS A 479 7.27 7.12 -1.28
C LYS A 479 8.27 7.31 -2.42
N VAL A 480 9.53 7.51 -2.09
CA VAL A 480 10.63 7.63 -3.05
C VAL A 480 11.80 6.75 -2.65
N THR A 481 12.52 6.22 -3.63
CA THR A 481 13.85 5.64 -3.43
C THR A 481 14.72 5.87 -4.66
N ASP A 482 15.98 5.50 -4.52
CA ASP A 482 16.92 5.39 -5.63
C ASP A 482 17.49 3.97 -5.69
N PHE A 483 18.18 3.65 -6.78
CA PHE A 483 18.70 2.32 -7.05
C PHE A 483 19.62 1.78 -5.94
N GLY A 484 20.47 2.63 -5.36
CA GLY A 484 21.40 2.23 -4.30
C GLY A 484 20.71 1.99 -2.96
N ARG A 485 19.73 2.84 -2.63
CA ARG A 485 18.90 2.74 -1.42
C ARG A 485 17.95 1.56 -1.47
N ALA A 486 17.34 1.29 -2.62
CA ALA A 486 16.42 0.18 -2.83
C ALA A 486 17.05 -1.18 -2.48
N ARG A 487 18.32 -1.41 -2.87
CA ARG A 487 19.08 -2.63 -2.51
C ARG A 487 19.22 -2.86 -1.00
N LYS A 488 19.08 -1.80 -0.20
CA LYS A 488 19.18 -1.82 1.26
C LYS A 488 17.82 -1.71 1.94
N PHE A 489 16.73 -1.83 1.17
CA PHE A 489 15.36 -1.60 1.64
C PHE A 489 15.17 -0.21 2.27
N ILE A 490 15.85 0.80 1.72
CA ILE A 490 15.75 2.18 2.17
C ILE A 490 14.81 2.94 1.21
N ALA A 491 13.85 3.66 1.78
CA ALA A 491 13.02 4.62 1.08
C ALA A 491 12.82 5.87 1.93
N GLU A 492 12.37 6.97 1.33
CA GLU A 492 11.81 8.09 2.07
C GLU A 492 10.32 8.16 1.82
N ALA A 493 9.53 8.37 2.88
CA ALA A 493 8.08 8.39 2.81
C ALA A 493 7.50 9.60 3.57
N LEU A 494 6.45 10.19 3.02
CA LEU A 494 5.66 11.26 3.63
C LEU A 494 4.20 10.82 3.65
N ASN A 495 3.52 10.94 4.80
CA ASN A 495 2.08 10.74 4.93
C ASN A 495 1.41 12.11 5.14
N GLY A 496 0.40 12.41 4.34
CA GLY A 496 -0.34 13.66 4.33
C GLY A 496 -0.56 14.23 2.93
N PRO A 497 -1.67 14.99 2.74
CA PRO A 497 -1.89 15.75 1.51
C PRO A 497 -0.80 16.81 1.29
N THR A 498 -0.49 17.10 0.03
CA THR A 498 0.59 18.04 -0.31
C THR A 498 0.30 19.46 0.19
N THR A 499 1.32 20.10 0.75
CA THR A 499 1.36 21.53 1.13
C THR A 499 2.25 22.36 0.19
N GLN A 500 2.76 21.73 -0.88
CA GLN A 500 3.62 22.38 -1.87
C GLN A 500 2.91 23.58 -2.52
N GLY A 501 3.68 24.61 -2.89
CA GLY A 501 3.12 25.81 -3.53
C GLY A 501 2.30 26.69 -2.57
N GLY A 502 2.44 26.52 -1.26
CA GLY A 502 1.70 27.28 -0.25
C GLY A 502 0.25 26.79 -0.05
N LEU A 503 -0.07 25.57 -0.47
CA LEU A 503 -1.36 24.95 -0.17
C LEU A 503 -1.50 24.72 1.34
N PRO A 504 -2.68 24.97 1.93
CA PRO A 504 -2.85 24.82 3.37
C PRO A 504 -2.72 23.35 3.79
N PRO A 505 -2.11 23.08 4.97
CA PRO A 505 -2.19 21.78 5.62
C PRO A 505 -3.63 21.30 5.71
N PHE A 506 -3.85 20.01 5.48
CA PHE A 506 -5.18 19.41 5.67
C PHE A 506 -5.48 19.29 7.17
N SER A 507 -6.72 19.60 7.55
CA SER A 507 -7.24 19.44 8.93
C SER A 507 -8.58 18.72 8.92
N TRP A 508 -8.73 17.70 9.77
CA TRP A 508 -10.00 16.99 9.98
C TRP A 508 -11.09 17.87 10.58
N ASP A 509 -10.75 19.02 11.17
CA ASP A 509 -11.73 19.99 11.69
C ASP A 509 -12.74 20.43 10.62
N LEU A 510 -12.31 20.44 9.35
CA LEU A 510 -13.14 20.82 8.20
C LEU A 510 -14.01 19.67 7.67
N PHE A 511 -13.77 18.43 8.10
CA PHE A 511 -14.40 17.20 7.57
C PHE A 511 -14.81 16.23 8.69
N ASN A 512 -15.37 16.77 9.77
CA ASN A 512 -15.70 16.02 11.00
C ASN A 512 -16.72 14.88 10.85
N SER A 513 -17.47 14.82 9.74
CA SER A 513 -18.49 13.80 9.48
C SER A 513 -17.93 12.48 8.93
N THR A 514 -16.67 12.47 8.50
CA THR A 514 -15.99 11.25 8.01
C THR A 514 -15.35 10.53 9.19
N ALA A 515 -15.41 9.20 9.26
CA ALA A 515 -14.72 8.46 10.33
C ALA A 515 -13.18 8.59 10.19
N HIS A 516 -12.51 8.99 11.27
CA HIS A 516 -11.06 9.26 11.32
C HIS A 516 -10.46 8.99 12.72
N GLN A 517 -10.93 7.94 13.40
CA GLN A 517 -10.40 7.51 14.70
C GLN A 517 -8.90 7.22 14.61
N GLY A 518 -8.14 7.64 15.63
CA GLY A 518 -6.68 7.45 15.69
C GLY A 518 -5.86 8.26 14.69
N LEU A 519 -6.48 9.07 13.81
CA LEU A 519 -5.76 9.87 12.83
C LEU A 519 -5.28 11.22 13.40
N PRO A 520 -4.10 11.72 12.98
CA PRO A 520 -3.64 13.07 13.32
C PRO A 520 -4.65 14.13 12.94
N ARG A 521 -4.87 15.13 13.81
CA ARG A 521 -5.83 16.22 13.54
C ARG A 521 -5.45 17.07 12.32
N VAL A 522 -4.17 17.38 12.17
CA VAL A 522 -3.61 18.22 11.09
C VAL A 522 -2.42 17.50 10.45
N TYR A 523 -2.33 17.54 9.12
CA TYR A 523 -1.28 16.89 8.35
C TYR A 523 -0.31 17.94 7.82
N ASN A 524 0.86 18.01 8.46
CA ASN A 524 1.98 18.86 8.03
C ASN A 524 3.33 18.15 8.28
N PHE A 525 3.37 16.85 7.94
CA PHE A 525 4.54 16.01 8.13
C PHE A 525 5.59 16.25 7.04
N SER A 526 6.82 15.83 7.31
CA SER A 526 7.94 15.83 6.36
C SER A 526 8.28 14.40 5.93
N PHE A 527 9.11 14.27 4.90
CA PHE A 527 9.66 12.96 4.53
C PHE A 527 10.49 12.38 5.69
N VAL A 528 10.29 11.10 5.96
CA VAL A 528 11.09 10.33 6.92
C VAL A 528 11.75 9.15 6.21
N THR A 529 12.95 8.78 6.66
CA THR A 529 13.67 7.62 6.10
C THR A 529 13.15 6.33 6.73
N MET A 530 12.71 5.41 5.88
CA MET A 530 12.29 4.06 6.23
C MET A 530 13.42 3.08 5.93
N ARG A 531 13.80 2.26 6.89
CA ARG A 531 14.85 1.24 6.74
C ARG A 531 14.67 0.13 7.79
N PRO A 532 14.95 -1.14 7.45
CA PRO A 532 14.98 -2.21 8.44
C PRO A 532 16.17 -2.01 9.40
N VAL A 533 16.00 -2.45 10.65
CA VAL A 533 17.03 -2.43 11.70
C VAL A 533 17.26 -3.80 12.35
N LEU A 534 16.35 -4.76 12.19
CA LEU A 534 16.50 -6.14 12.66
C LEU A 534 17.25 -7.03 11.67
N PHE A 535 17.25 -6.68 10.38
CA PHE A 535 17.95 -7.43 9.34
C PHE A 535 18.56 -6.51 8.26
N MET A 536 19.53 -7.06 7.54
CA MET A 536 20.05 -6.49 6.30
C MET A 536 19.51 -7.34 5.14
N PRO A 537 18.89 -6.72 4.12
CA PRO A 537 18.28 -7.44 3.00
C PRO A 537 19.27 -8.26 2.20
#